data_AF-A0A5S4G4U2-F1
#
_entry.id   AF-A0A5S4G4U2-F1
#
_cell.length_a   1.000
_cell.length_b   1.000
_cell.length_c   1.000
_cell.angle_alpha   90.00
_cell.angle_beta   90.00
_cell.angle_gamma   90.00
#
_symmetry.space_group_name_H-M   'P 1'
#
loop_
_entity.id
_entity.type
_entity.pdbx_description
1 polymer ?
#
loop_
_entity_poly.entity_id
_entity_poly.type
_entity_poly.pdbx_seq_one_letter_code
_entity_poly.pdbx_strand_id
1 'polypeptide(L)'
;MQTSSFWRDNRVTLLAGAAAVALTLMVRFVIPYEREITSLWMLLVKLTPQIAACVAVAWLDVEWARRLRLHLVALPAIFLAFLCYFVPQTFMTAMDMRDGTAEFEDLYLHVVVFVPFMIIALVLCYRLGGGSREGVLRVGAAATILQMSGLEDLMAVILNSRLNGIPELWDWAHHMTVRLGHPATRTEAYVFIVVHVVLAVLVLAVPGSVPRRLLARFR
;
A
#
# COMPACT_ATOMS: atom_id res chain seq x y z
N MET A 1 -34.64 -13.80 15.13
CA MET A 1 -33.41 -13.24 14.53
C MET A 1 -32.28 -14.20 14.89
N GLN A 2 -31.80 -15.03 13.96
CA GLN A 2 -30.66 -15.90 14.26
C GLN A 2 -29.42 -15.02 14.42
N THR A 3 -28.84 -15.00 15.63
CA THR A 3 -27.54 -14.36 15.86
C THR A 3 -26.49 -15.17 15.11
N SER A 4 -26.04 -14.66 13.96
CA SER A 4 -24.93 -15.23 13.24
C SER A 4 -23.67 -15.19 14.13
N SER A 5 -22.86 -16.26 14.04
CA SER A 5 -21.65 -16.39 14.85
C SER A 5 -20.57 -15.44 14.35
N PHE A 6 -20.01 -14.60 15.23
CA PHE A 6 -18.90 -13.68 14.93
C PHE A 6 -17.81 -14.35 14.09
N TRP A 7 -17.41 -15.57 14.48
CA TRP A 7 -16.37 -16.34 13.80
C TRP A 7 -16.72 -16.69 12.37
N ARG A 8 -18.00 -17.05 12.11
CA ARG A 8 -18.45 -17.43 10.77
C ARG A 8 -18.48 -16.20 9.85
N ASP A 9 -18.98 -15.08 10.36
CA ASP A 9 -19.15 -13.85 9.59
C ASP A 9 -17.81 -13.18 9.28
N ASN A 10 -16.85 -13.28 10.21
CA ASN A 10 -15.53 -12.66 10.08
C ASN A 10 -14.40 -13.63 9.71
N ARG A 11 -14.70 -14.89 9.33
CA ARG A 11 -13.65 -15.88 9.03
C ARG A 11 -12.61 -15.40 8.02
N VAL A 12 -13.04 -14.72 6.95
CA VAL A 12 -12.15 -14.24 5.90
C VAL A 12 -11.33 -13.06 6.41
N THR A 13 -11.96 -12.13 7.13
CA THR A 13 -11.29 -11.02 7.83
C THR A 13 -10.18 -11.53 8.73
N LEU A 14 -10.47 -12.54 9.54
CA LEU A 14 -9.54 -13.11 10.51
C LEU A 14 -8.40 -13.85 9.81
N LEU A 15 -8.69 -14.72 8.84
CA LEU A 15 -7.68 -15.46 8.10
C LEU A 15 -6.78 -14.53 7.27
N ALA A 16 -7.37 -13.61 6.51
CA ALA A 16 -6.61 -12.65 5.71
C ALA A 16 -5.85 -11.64 6.59
N GLY A 17 -6.42 -11.23 7.72
CA GLY A 17 -5.75 -10.38 8.70
C GLY A 17 -4.56 -11.07 9.35
N ALA A 18 -4.72 -12.33 9.78
CA ALA A 18 -3.62 -13.14 10.30
C ALA A 18 -2.53 -13.35 9.23
N ALA A 19 -2.92 -13.62 7.98
CA ALA A 19 -1.99 -13.72 6.87
C ALA A 19 -1.25 -12.39 6.62
N ALA A 20 -1.94 -11.24 6.67
CA ALA A 20 -1.32 -9.94 6.50
C ALA A 20 -0.26 -9.67 7.57
N VAL A 21 -0.56 -9.99 8.84
CA VAL A 21 0.41 -9.87 9.95
C VAL A 21 1.59 -10.81 9.73
N ALA A 22 1.34 -12.09 9.44
CA ALA A 22 2.40 -13.07 9.21
C ALA A 22 3.31 -12.68 8.04
N LEU A 23 2.73 -12.24 6.92
CA LEU A 23 3.47 -11.76 5.75
C LEU A 23 4.24 -10.48 6.06
N THR A 24 3.70 -9.55 6.85
CA THR A 24 4.41 -8.34 7.29
C THR A 24 5.63 -8.70 8.14
N LEU A 25 5.46 -9.61 9.10
CA LEU A 25 6.56 -10.08 9.95
C LEU A 25 7.61 -10.82 9.11
N MET A 26 7.19 -11.64 8.15
CA MET A 26 8.10 -12.32 7.22
C MET A 26 8.88 -11.31 6.37
N VAL A 27 8.22 -10.32 5.78
CA VAL A 27 8.88 -9.27 4.99
C VAL A 27 9.83 -8.45 5.86
N ARG A 28 9.48 -8.18 7.12
CA ARG A 28 10.30 -7.35 8.03
C ARG A 28 11.51 -8.08 8.59
N PHE A 29 11.38 -9.37 8.92
CA PHE A 29 12.38 -10.11 9.69
C PHE A 29 13.07 -11.24 8.93
N VAL A 30 12.51 -11.71 7.80
CA VAL A 30 13.05 -12.85 7.04
C VAL A 30 13.60 -12.42 5.69
N ILE A 31 12.89 -11.54 4.97
CA ILE A 31 13.38 -11.03 3.69
C ILE A 31 14.44 -9.97 3.98
N PRO A 32 15.61 -10.00 3.30
CA PRO A 32 16.62 -8.97 3.44
C PRO A 32 16.02 -7.58 3.30
N TYR A 33 16.34 -6.73 4.27
CA TYR A 33 15.88 -5.34 4.31
C TYR A 33 16.74 -4.51 3.36
N GLU A 34 16.67 -4.86 2.08
CA GLU A 34 17.40 -4.21 0.99
C GLU A 34 16.50 -3.23 0.25
N ARG A 35 17.07 -2.07 -0.08
CA ARG A 35 16.47 -1.06 -0.97
C ARG A 35 16.13 -1.64 -2.33
N GLU A 36 17.07 -2.41 -2.86
CA GLU A 36 17.03 -2.91 -4.21
C GLU A 36 16.07 -4.09 -4.28
N ILE A 37 14.81 -3.80 -4.54
CA ILE A 37 14.27 -3.89 -5.89
C ILE A 37 14.94 -4.84 -6.91
N THR A 38 15.46 -6.03 -6.60
CA THR A 38 16.24 -6.82 -7.60
C THR A 38 15.41 -7.58 -8.63
N SER A 39 14.15 -7.91 -8.31
CA SER A 39 13.30 -8.69 -9.22
C SER A 39 11.82 -8.34 -9.09
N LEU A 40 11.08 -8.56 -10.17
CA LEU A 40 9.62 -8.42 -10.18
C LEU A 40 8.95 -9.36 -9.16
N TRP A 41 9.51 -10.56 -8.95
CA TRP A 41 8.98 -11.49 -7.95
C TRP A 41 9.08 -10.93 -6.53
N MET A 42 10.25 -10.40 -6.15
CA MET A 42 10.41 -9.79 -4.83
C MET A 42 9.46 -8.62 -4.62
N LEU A 43 9.23 -7.82 -5.67
CA LEU A 43 8.24 -6.76 -5.64
C LEU A 43 6.84 -7.29 -5.31
N LEU A 44 6.40 -8.32 -6.03
CA LEU A 44 5.08 -8.91 -5.85
C LEU A 44 4.92 -9.51 -4.45
N VAL A 45 5.95 -10.18 -3.93
CA VAL A 45 5.96 -10.72 -2.55
C VAL A 45 5.83 -9.60 -1.53
N LYS A 46 6.57 -8.50 -1.67
CA LYS A 46 6.51 -7.34 -0.77
C LYS A 46 5.14 -6.64 -0.81
N LEU A 47 4.34 -6.80 -1.86
CA LEU A 47 2.95 -6.29 -1.95
C LEU A 47 1.92 -7.22 -1.27
N THR A 48 2.23 -8.49 -1.05
CA THR A 48 1.26 -9.45 -0.50
C THR A 48 0.70 -9.10 0.88
N PRO A 49 1.44 -8.51 1.85
CA PRO A 49 0.86 -8.14 3.14
C PRO A 49 -0.27 -7.11 2.99
N GLN A 50 -0.07 -6.10 2.13
CA GLN A 50 -1.06 -5.06 1.86
C GLN A 50 -2.29 -5.59 1.14
N ILE A 51 -2.09 -6.49 0.16
CA ILE A 51 -3.21 -7.15 -0.55
C ILE A 51 -4.03 -7.98 0.44
N ALA A 52 -3.39 -8.78 1.28
CA ALA A 52 -4.06 -9.56 2.31
C ALA A 52 -4.82 -8.67 3.31
N ALA A 53 -4.23 -7.54 3.72
CA ALA A 53 -4.90 -6.55 4.57
C ALA A 53 -6.13 -5.94 3.90
N CYS A 54 -6.05 -5.56 2.61
CA CYS A 54 -7.20 -5.05 1.86
C CYS A 54 -8.32 -6.08 1.77
N VAL A 55 -8.00 -7.37 1.56
CA VAL A 55 -8.98 -8.46 1.57
C VAL A 55 -9.61 -8.62 2.96
N ALA A 56 -8.80 -8.56 4.02
CA ALA A 56 -9.30 -8.63 5.39
C ALA A 56 -10.32 -7.52 5.67
N VAL A 57 -9.96 -6.28 5.34
CA VAL A 57 -10.87 -5.12 5.48
C VAL A 57 -12.12 -5.28 4.63
N ALA A 58 -12.00 -5.72 3.37
CA ALA A 58 -13.15 -5.87 2.47
C ALA A 58 -14.18 -6.89 2.97
N TRP A 59 -13.73 -7.91 3.71
CA TRP A 59 -14.61 -8.93 4.30
C TRP A 59 -15.08 -8.63 5.71
N LEU A 60 -14.59 -7.56 6.36
CA LEU A 60 -15.03 -7.15 7.69
C LEU A 60 -16.56 -7.04 7.75
N ASP A 61 -17.16 -7.76 8.69
CA ASP A 61 -18.59 -7.62 8.96
C ASP A 61 -18.84 -6.31 9.70
N VAL A 62 -19.55 -5.39 9.03
CA VAL A 62 -19.72 -4.02 9.52
C VAL A 62 -20.64 -3.98 10.74
N GLU A 63 -21.62 -4.88 10.83
CA GLU A 63 -22.52 -4.92 11.99
C GLU A 63 -21.77 -5.36 13.26
N TRP A 64 -20.94 -6.40 13.16
CA TRP A 64 -20.03 -6.77 14.24
C TRP A 64 -19.03 -5.67 14.56
N ALA A 65 -18.46 -5.00 13.55
CA ALA A 65 -17.56 -3.88 13.76
C ALA A 65 -18.23 -2.72 14.53
N ARG A 66 -19.52 -2.43 14.26
CA ARG A 66 -20.28 -1.44 15.03
C ARG A 66 -20.57 -1.91 16.46
N ARG A 67 -20.96 -3.16 16.65
CA ARG A 67 -21.20 -3.76 17.99
C ARG A 67 -19.94 -3.69 18.87
N LEU A 68 -18.78 -3.97 18.29
CA LEU A 68 -17.47 -3.86 18.95
C LEU A 68 -16.94 -2.42 18.99
N ARG A 69 -17.69 -1.45 18.46
CA ARG A 69 -17.33 -0.03 18.39
C ARG A 69 -15.97 0.22 17.71
N LEU A 70 -15.60 -0.61 16.74
CA LEU A 70 -14.31 -0.50 16.03
C LEU A 70 -14.15 0.85 15.32
N HIS A 71 -15.24 1.46 14.85
CA HIS A 71 -15.21 2.82 14.28
C HIS A 71 -14.73 3.89 15.26
N LEU A 72 -14.86 3.69 16.57
CA LEU A 72 -14.38 4.62 17.60
C LEU A 72 -12.98 4.28 18.10
N VAL A 73 -12.51 3.04 17.91
CA VAL A 73 -11.26 2.55 18.51
C VAL A 73 -10.17 2.35 17.48
N ALA A 74 -10.50 1.80 16.30
CA ALA A 74 -9.51 1.43 15.30
C ALA A 74 -8.76 2.64 14.73
N LEU A 75 -9.46 3.72 14.37
CA LEU A 75 -8.82 4.92 13.81
C LEU A 75 -7.95 5.65 14.85
N PRO A 76 -8.41 5.89 16.10
CA PRO A 76 -7.52 6.40 17.13
C PRO A 76 -6.34 5.49 17.44
N ALA A 77 -6.51 4.16 17.42
CA ALA A 77 -5.40 3.23 17.64
C ALA A 77 -4.36 3.29 16.51
N ILE A 78 -4.80 3.38 15.25
CA ILE A 78 -3.94 3.61 14.08
C ILE A 78 -3.18 4.93 14.22
N PHE A 79 -3.89 6.00 14.58
CA PHE A 79 -3.28 7.31 14.79
C PHE A 79 -2.29 7.31 15.97
N LEU A 80 -2.61 6.61 17.06
CA LEU A 80 -1.71 6.46 18.20
C LEU A 80 -0.44 5.71 17.81
N ALA A 81 -0.55 4.64 17.02
CA ALA A 81 0.62 3.93 16.49
C ALA A 81 1.49 4.85 15.61
N PHE A 82 0.87 5.65 14.74
CA PHE A 82 1.58 6.66 13.97
C PHE A 82 2.27 7.70 14.87
N LEU A 83 1.55 8.26 15.84
CA LEU A 83 2.05 9.32 16.71
C LEU A 83 3.14 8.85 17.67
N CYS A 84 2.98 7.67 18.27
CA CYS A 84 3.88 7.17 19.32
C CYS A 84 5.07 6.37 18.79
N TYR A 85 4.98 5.81 17.57
CA TYR A 85 6.08 5.06 16.98
C TYR A 85 6.62 5.75 15.73
N PHE A 86 5.78 5.95 14.72
CA PHE A 86 6.25 6.39 13.41
C PHE A 86 6.87 7.78 13.43
N VAL A 87 6.24 8.73 14.14
CA VAL A 87 6.73 10.11 14.26
C VAL A 87 8.07 10.16 15.03
N PRO A 88 8.20 9.64 16.27
CA PRO A 88 9.47 9.63 16.99
C PRO A 88 10.57 8.90 16.23
N GLN A 89 10.28 7.74 15.65
CA GLN A 89 11.28 6.96 14.90
C GLN A 89 11.83 7.75 13.71
N THR A 90 10.98 8.49 12.99
CA THR A 90 11.41 9.35 11.87
C THR A 90 12.39 10.43 12.36
N PHE A 91 12.07 11.10 13.47
CA PHE A 91 12.94 12.14 14.02
C PHE A 91 14.25 11.57 14.59
N MET A 92 14.20 10.43 15.29
CA MET A 92 15.39 9.77 15.82
C MET A 92 16.34 9.37 14.69
N THR A 93 15.83 8.68 13.66
CA THR A 93 16.65 8.29 12.50
C THR A 93 17.23 9.51 11.77
N ALA A 94 16.47 10.62 11.65
CA ALA A 94 16.99 11.85 11.06
C ALA A 94 18.10 12.51 11.91
N MET A 95 18.03 12.41 13.24
CA MET A 95 19.11 12.86 14.14
C MET A 95 20.33 11.95 14.04
N ASP A 96 20.12 10.63 14.04
CA ASP A 96 21.19 9.64 13.88
C ASP A 96 21.96 9.85 12.55
N MET A 97 21.24 10.19 11.46
CA MET A 97 21.86 10.57 10.19
C MET A 97 22.75 11.81 10.30
N ARG A 98 22.35 12.79 11.10
CA ARG A 98 23.15 14.00 11.33
C ARG A 98 24.40 13.71 12.14
N ASP A 99 24.30 12.77 13.08
CA ASP A 99 25.39 12.34 13.95
C ASP A 99 26.29 11.28 13.30
N GLY A 100 25.95 10.82 12.09
CA GLY A 100 26.70 9.84 11.31
C GLY A 100 26.53 8.39 11.80
N THR A 101 25.48 8.11 12.58
CA THR A 101 25.16 6.78 13.13
C THR A 101 24.06 6.06 12.35
N ALA A 102 23.43 6.72 11.38
CA ALA A 102 22.49 6.13 10.42
C ALA A 102 22.69 6.71 9.02
N GLU A 103 22.20 6.00 8.01
CA GLU A 103 22.25 6.43 6.61
C GLU A 103 20.87 6.94 6.16
N PHE A 104 20.84 7.69 5.05
CA PHE A 104 19.56 8.08 4.42
C PHE A 104 18.67 6.87 4.12
N GLU A 105 19.30 5.72 3.85
CA GLU A 105 18.63 4.47 3.58
C GLU A 105 17.74 4.01 4.74
N ASP A 106 18.20 4.19 5.98
CA ASP A 106 17.43 3.81 7.17
C ASP A 106 16.13 4.63 7.26
N LEU A 107 16.23 5.94 6.98
CA LEU A 107 15.08 6.83 6.97
C LEU A 107 14.13 6.50 5.82
N TYR A 108 14.67 6.28 4.62
CA TYR A 108 13.88 5.93 3.44
C TYR A 108 13.06 4.65 3.67
N LEU A 109 13.71 3.59 4.17
CA LEU A 109 13.05 2.32 4.41
C LEU A 109 12.04 2.40 5.57
N HIS A 110 12.26 3.26 6.56
CA HIS A 110 11.24 3.55 7.58
C HIS A 110 10.02 4.24 6.96
N VAL A 111 10.24 5.27 6.15
CA VAL A 111 9.18 6.09 5.57
C VAL A 111 8.36 5.34 4.51
N VAL A 112 8.97 4.45 3.73
CA VAL A 112 8.27 3.72 2.67
C VAL A 112 7.17 2.78 3.20
N VAL A 113 7.25 2.35 4.46
CA VAL A 113 6.19 1.54 5.12
C VAL A 113 4.97 2.39 5.49
N PHE A 114 5.08 3.71 5.48
CA PHE A 114 3.97 4.60 5.80
C PHE A 114 2.85 4.58 4.76
N VAL A 115 3.21 4.60 3.48
CA VAL A 115 2.24 4.60 2.38
C VAL A 115 1.29 3.39 2.43
N PRO A 116 1.77 2.13 2.51
CA PRO A 116 0.87 0.97 2.60
C PRO A 116 0.02 0.99 3.88
N PHE A 117 0.58 1.47 5.01
CA PHE A 117 -0.17 1.64 6.26
C PHE A 117 -1.31 2.65 6.10
N MET A 118 -1.05 3.79 5.47
CA MET A 118 -2.05 4.81 5.18
C MET A 118 -3.14 4.29 4.24
N ILE A 119 -2.78 3.54 3.21
CA ILE A 119 -3.75 2.92 2.30
C ILE A 119 -4.70 2.02 3.09
N ILE A 120 -4.17 1.14 3.95
CA ILE A 120 -4.97 0.23 4.79
C ILE A 120 -5.89 1.01 5.74
N ALA A 121 -5.38 2.07 6.37
CA ALA A 121 -6.18 2.92 7.26
C ALA A 121 -7.33 3.62 6.53
N LEU A 122 -7.08 4.15 5.33
CA LEU A 122 -8.08 4.81 4.50
C LEU A 122 -9.16 3.83 4.03
N VAL A 123 -8.79 2.63 3.57
CA VAL A 123 -9.79 1.63 3.15
C VAL A 123 -10.57 1.06 4.33
N LEU A 124 -9.95 0.96 5.51
CA LEU A 124 -10.66 0.58 6.75
C LEU A 124 -11.68 1.65 7.13
N CYS A 125 -11.28 2.93 7.09
CA CYS A 125 -12.20 4.05 7.31
C CYS A 125 -13.38 4.00 6.34
N TYR A 126 -13.11 3.81 5.05
CA TYR A 126 -14.14 3.64 4.02
C TYR A 126 -15.08 2.47 4.33
N ARG A 127 -14.54 1.31 4.72
CA ARG A 127 -15.36 0.13 5.07
C ARG A 127 -16.24 0.36 6.29
N LEU A 128 -15.68 0.93 7.36
CA LEU A 128 -16.40 1.22 8.60
C LEU A 128 -17.49 2.28 8.39
N GLY A 129 -17.26 3.22 7.45
CA GLY A 129 -18.25 4.19 6.99
C GLY A 129 -19.38 3.61 6.13
N GLY A 130 -19.41 2.30 5.88
CA GLY A 130 -20.45 1.63 5.09
C GLY A 130 -20.07 1.32 3.65
N GLY A 131 -18.81 1.55 3.26
CA GLY A 131 -18.28 1.19 1.96
C GLY A 131 -18.48 -0.29 1.63
N SER A 132 -18.88 -0.58 0.39
CA SER A 132 -19.11 -1.96 -0.06
C SER A 132 -17.80 -2.76 -0.12
N ARG A 133 -17.89 -4.09 -0.01
CA ARG A 133 -16.73 -4.99 -0.18
C ARG A 133 -16.02 -4.76 -1.50
N GLU A 134 -16.78 -4.68 -2.59
CA GLU A 134 -16.24 -4.39 -3.92
C GLU A 134 -15.55 -3.03 -3.96
N GLY A 135 -16.15 -2.00 -3.32
CA GLY A 135 -15.55 -0.68 -3.20
C GLY A 135 -14.21 -0.71 -2.47
N VAL A 136 -14.10 -1.43 -1.34
CA VAL A 136 -12.85 -1.57 -0.60
C VAL A 136 -11.76 -2.17 -1.48
N LEU A 137 -12.07 -3.26 -2.19
CA LEU A 137 -11.11 -3.92 -3.07
C LEU A 137 -10.66 -3.00 -4.21
N ARG A 138 -11.59 -2.26 -4.82
CA ARG A 138 -11.27 -1.32 -5.92
C ARG A 138 -10.45 -0.13 -5.45
N VAL A 139 -10.84 0.49 -4.34
CA VAL A 139 -10.11 1.63 -3.76
C VAL A 139 -8.72 1.18 -3.31
N GLY A 140 -8.62 0.04 -2.63
CA GLY A 140 -7.34 -0.56 -2.25
C GLY A 140 -6.46 -0.86 -3.47
N ALA A 141 -7.01 -1.50 -4.52
CA ALA A 141 -6.27 -1.78 -5.74
C ALA A 141 -5.82 -0.50 -6.47
N ALA A 142 -6.69 0.50 -6.61
CA ALA A 142 -6.35 1.78 -7.22
C ALA A 142 -5.26 2.51 -6.42
N ALA A 143 -5.36 2.56 -5.10
CA ALA A 143 -4.35 3.17 -4.24
C ALA A 143 -3.00 2.44 -4.34
N THR A 144 -3.00 1.10 -4.37
CA THR A 144 -1.77 0.32 -4.58
C THR A 144 -1.16 0.57 -5.97
N ILE A 145 -1.97 0.67 -7.03
CA ILE A 145 -1.48 1.01 -8.38
C ILE A 145 -0.81 2.39 -8.37
N LEU A 146 -1.43 3.38 -7.71
CA LEU A 146 -0.88 4.73 -7.60
C LEU A 146 0.41 4.75 -6.77
N GLN A 147 0.47 4.02 -5.65
CA GLN A 147 1.71 3.84 -4.87
C GLN A 147 2.85 3.30 -5.75
N MET A 148 2.55 2.34 -6.61
CA MET A 148 3.55 1.70 -7.48
C MET A 148 3.82 2.46 -8.79
N SER A 149 3.21 3.62 -8.98
CA SER A 149 3.27 4.35 -10.25
C SER A 149 4.54 5.19 -10.43
N GLY A 150 5.27 5.47 -9.34
CA GLY A 150 6.37 6.44 -9.33
C GLY A 150 5.92 7.90 -9.31
N LEU A 151 4.64 8.17 -9.03
CA LEU A 151 4.14 9.52 -8.80
C LEU A 151 4.81 10.15 -7.57
N GLU A 152 5.11 9.36 -6.55
CA GLU A 152 5.86 9.81 -5.37
C GLU A 152 7.28 10.26 -5.76
N ASP A 153 8.01 9.47 -6.56
CA ASP A 153 9.32 9.84 -7.07
C ASP A 153 9.28 11.14 -7.89
N LEU A 154 8.27 11.29 -8.75
CA LEU A 154 8.06 12.52 -9.51
C LEU A 154 7.88 13.72 -8.58
N MET A 155 7.02 13.57 -7.57
CA MET A 155 6.77 14.63 -6.60
C MET A 155 8.02 14.94 -5.77
N ALA A 156 8.80 13.95 -5.38
CA ALA A 156 10.06 14.13 -4.68
C ALA A 156 11.03 14.98 -5.52
N VAL A 157 11.14 14.70 -6.81
CA VAL A 157 11.98 15.50 -7.74
C VAL A 157 11.44 16.92 -7.90
N ILE A 158 10.13 17.09 -8.12
CA ILE A 158 9.50 18.41 -8.30
C ILE A 158 9.66 19.28 -7.05
N LEU A 159 9.52 18.70 -5.86
CA LEU A 159 9.61 19.40 -4.59
C LEU A 159 11.07 19.63 -4.14
N ASN A 160 12.03 18.94 -4.74
CA ASN A 160 13.44 19.07 -4.39
C ASN A 160 14.05 20.30 -5.05
N SER A 161 14.05 21.41 -4.30
CA SER A 161 14.67 22.69 -4.70
C SER A 161 16.17 22.62 -5.02
N ARG A 162 16.87 21.53 -4.66
CA ARG A 162 18.30 21.35 -4.98
C ARG A 162 18.53 20.80 -6.38
N LEU A 163 17.49 20.29 -7.05
CA LEU A 163 17.59 19.76 -8.40
C LEU A 163 17.31 20.86 -9.42
N ASN A 164 18.16 20.92 -10.45
CA ASN A 164 17.97 21.82 -11.60
C ASN A 164 17.07 21.15 -12.64
N GLY A 165 15.81 20.89 -12.25
CA GLY A 165 14.82 20.22 -13.08
C GLY A 165 14.78 18.71 -12.91
N ILE A 166 13.96 18.06 -13.74
CA ILE A 166 13.71 16.62 -13.65
C ILE A 166 14.88 15.86 -14.31
N PRO A 167 15.55 14.90 -13.66
CA PRO A 167 16.66 14.15 -14.25
C PRO A 167 16.29 13.44 -15.56
N GLU A 168 17.28 13.19 -16.42
CA GLU A 168 17.09 12.41 -17.66
C GLU A 168 16.96 10.91 -17.40
N LEU A 169 17.60 10.41 -16.34
CA LEU A 169 17.60 9.02 -15.94
C LEU A 169 17.20 8.90 -14.47
N TRP A 170 16.34 7.92 -14.16
CA TRP A 170 15.83 7.66 -12.81
C TRP A 170 16.39 6.32 -12.32
N ASP A 171 17.64 6.33 -11.85
CA ASP A 171 18.37 5.15 -11.38
C ASP A 171 17.97 4.69 -9.97
N TRP A 172 17.33 5.56 -9.18
CA TRP A 172 16.82 5.24 -7.85
C TRP A 172 15.46 4.53 -7.86
N ALA A 173 14.68 4.65 -8.95
CA ALA A 173 13.31 4.16 -9.03
C ALA A 173 13.26 2.65 -9.33
N HIS A 174 13.80 1.82 -8.42
CA HIS A 174 14.01 0.39 -8.66
C HIS A 174 12.71 -0.38 -9.01
N HIS A 175 11.55 0.08 -8.55
CA HIS A 175 10.26 -0.52 -8.90
C HIS A 175 9.91 -0.31 -10.40
N MET A 176 10.39 0.75 -11.05
CA MET A 176 10.33 0.91 -12.51
C MET A 176 11.39 0.04 -13.18
N THR A 177 12.62 0.05 -12.65
CA THR A 177 13.75 -0.71 -13.19
C THR A 177 13.45 -2.20 -13.32
N VAL A 178 12.84 -2.84 -12.31
CA VAL A 178 12.48 -4.28 -12.38
C VAL A 178 11.41 -4.61 -13.42
N ARG A 179 10.68 -3.61 -13.92
CA ARG A 179 9.65 -3.79 -14.96
C ARG A 179 10.18 -3.49 -16.35
N LEU A 180 11.03 -2.47 -16.47
CA LEU A 180 11.63 -2.05 -17.74
C LEU A 180 12.89 -2.87 -18.10
N GLY A 181 13.59 -3.40 -17.10
CA GLY A 181 14.87 -4.09 -17.27
C GLY A 181 16.08 -3.16 -17.30
N HIS A 182 15.88 -1.84 -17.19
CA HIS A 182 16.91 -0.81 -17.11
C HIS A 182 16.38 0.41 -16.34
N PRO A 183 17.26 1.31 -15.86
CA PRO A 183 16.83 2.60 -15.31
C PRO A 183 15.95 3.36 -16.29
N ALA A 184 14.84 3.90 -15.80
CA ALA A 184 13.87 4.60 -16.64
C ALA A 184 14.46 5.93 -17.13
N THR A 185 14.33 6.21 -18.43
CA THR A 185 14.48 7.58 -18.93
C THR A 185 13.33 8.45 -18.44
N ARG A 186 13.50 9.78 -18.47
CA ARG A 186 12.45 10.74 -18.08
C ARG A 186 11.12 10.47 -18.78
N THR A 187 11.18 10.21 -20.09
CA THR A 187 9.97 9.95 -20.91
C THR A 187 9.32 8.63 -20.50
N GLU A 188 10.10 7.57 -20.29
CA GLU A 188 9.59 6.28 -19.83
C GLU A 188 8.96 6.38 -18.44
N ALA A 189 9.56 7.14 -17.53
CA ALA A 189 8.99 7.40 -16.21
C ALA A 189 7.62 8.10 -16.32
N TYR A 190 7.50 9.14 -17.16
CA TYR A 190 6.20 9.80 -17.38
C TYR A 190 5.15 8.87 -17.99
N VAL A 191 5.52 8.09 -19.00
CA VAL A 191 4.61 7.12 -19.63
C VAL A 191 4.17 6.09 -18.59
N PHE A 192 5.11 5.58 -17.79
CA PHE A 192 4.85 4.61 -16.73
C PHE A 192 3.85 5.16 -15.71
N ILE A 193 4.06 6.40 -15.22
CA ILE A 193 3.16 7.09 -14.28
C ILE A 193 1.76 7.24 -14.90
N VAL A 194 1.67 7.79 -16.12
CA VAL A 194 0.39 8.04 -16.80
C VAL A 194 -0.40 6.75 -16.99
N VAL A 195 0.27 5.67 -17.42
CA VAL A 195 -0.38 4.35 -17.57
C VAL A 195 -0.95 3.87 -16.24
N HIS A 196 -0.20 3.98 -15.14
CA HIS A 196 -0.70 3.56 -13.83
C HIS A 196 -1.85 4.43 -13.32
N VAL A 197 -1.80 5.74 -13.53
CA VAL A 197 -2.91 6.65 -13.17
C VAL A 197 -4.18 6.28 -13.96
N VAL A 198 -4.05 6.04 -15.27
CA VAL A 198 -5.18 5.58 -16.10
C VAL A 198 -5.70 4.23 -15.60
N LEU A 199 -4.83 3.27 -15.29
CA LEU A 199 -5.24 1.98 -14.74
C LEU A 199 -5.97 2.11 -13.40
N ALA A 200 -5.50 2.97 -12.51
CA ALA A 200 -6.17 3.24 -11.24
C ALA A 200 -7.58 3.82 -11.44
N VAL A 201 -7.73 4.78 -12.36
CA VAL A 201 -9.04 5.33 -12.74
C VAL A 201 -9.94 4.24 -13.34
N LEU A 202 -9.41 3.38 -14.21
CA LEU A 202 -10.17 2.28 -14.80
C LEU A 202 -10.64 1.27 -13.74
N VAL A 203 -9.81 0.92 -12.76
CA VAL A 203 -10.20 0.03 -11.65
C VAL A 203 -11.39 0.59 -10.87
N LEU A 204 -11.46 1.92 -10.70
CA LEU A 204 -12.56 2.58 -10.01
C LEU A 204 -13.81 2.68 -10.91
N ALA A 205 -13.63 3.09 -12.17
CA ALA A 205 -14.71 3.46 -13.07
C ALA A 205 -15.36 2.29 -13.83
N VAL A 206 -14.62 1.20 -14.11
CA VAL A 206 -15.14 0.08 -14.91
C VAL A 206 -16.19 -0.70 -14.11
N PRO A 207 -17.44 -0.84 -14.59
CA PRO A 207 -18.48 -1.57 -13.88
C PRO A 207 -18.08 -3.04 -13.63
N GLY A 208 -18.40 -3.58 -12.45
CA GLY A 208 -18.02 -4.95 -12.06
C GLY A 208 -18.62 -6.05 -12.94
N SER A 209 -19.62 -5.69 -13.76
CA SER A 209 -20.21 -6.56 -14.78
C SER A 209 -19.30 -6.77 -15.99
N VAL A 210 -18.44 -5.81 -16.34
CA VAL A 210 -17.59 -5.88 -17.53
C VAL A 210 -16.55 -7.00 -17.43
N PRO A 211 -15.73 -7.11 -16.35
CA PRO A 211 -14.78 -8.21 -16.21
C PRO A 211 -15.48 -9.59 -16.18
N ARG A 212 -16.64 -9.68 -15.52
CA ARG A 212 -17.41 -10.93 -15.45
C ARG A 212 -17.88 -11.38 -16.83
N ARG A 213 -18.35 -10.46 -17.67
CA ARG A 213 -18.76 -10.74 -19.05
C ARG A 213 -17.58 -11.16 -19.93
N LEU A 214 -16.43 -10.51 -19.78
CA LEU A 214 -15.22 -10.87 -20.54
C LEU A 214 -14.72 -12.27 -20.17
N LEU A 215 -14.63 -12.59 -18.88
CA LEU A 215 -14.21 -13.92 -18.41
C LEU A 215 -15.18 -15.03 -18.81
N ALA A 216 -16.48 -14.73 -18.89
CA ALA A 216 -17.49 -15.67 -19.38
C ALA A 216 -17.31 -16.04 -20.86
N ARG A 217 -16.58 -15.25 -21.66
CA ARG A 217 -16.29 -15.57 -23.07
C ARG A 217 -15.17 -16.59 -23.25
N PHE A 218 -14.41 -16.87 -22.19
CA PHE A 218 -13.30 -17.83 -22.19
C PHE A 218 -13.63 -19.13 -21.44
N ARG A 219 -14.90 -19.31 -21.04
CA ARG A 219 -15.44 -20.55 -20.48
C ARG A 219 -16.37 -21.17 -21.51
#